data_AF-A0A6N6Q0E6-F1
#
_entry.id   AF-A0A6N6Q0E6-F1
#
_cell.length_a   1.000
_cell.length_b   1.000
_cell.length_c   1.000
_cell.angle_alpha   90.00
_cell.angle_beta   90.00
_cell.angle_gamma   90.00
#
_symmetry.space_group_name_H-M   'P 1'
#
loop_
_entity.id
_entity.type
_entity.pdbx_description
1 polymer ?
#
loop_
_entity_poly.entity_id
_entity_poly.type
_entity_poly.pdbx_seq_one_letter_code
_entity_poly.pdbx_strand_id
1 'polypeptide(L)'
;MSKFVKFLIGLFLLPLSVAALPTLSRVLRASGEVTPVWVALVAGMACWVVVFLLLPKPMWVYVFGHELTHALWTWAFGGRVKKFKVTAKGGHVIITKTNFFISLAPYFFPLYAVCVAVFFLIGDLIWNWHRYQWVFHFLLGAAYAFHVTLTLFILRTRQSDITDHGWFFSIVVIWLGNFGTLLLALPILIGQPSLGDALSWWLIETGQLVQRVGRVF
;
A
#
# COMPACT_ATOMS: atom_id res chain seq x y z
N MET A 1 -17.75 -5.60 15.87
CA MET A 1 -17.07 -6.90 15.70
C MET A 1 -16.01 -7.06 16.78
N SER A 2 -16.02 -8.16 17.53
CA SER A 2 -15.07 -8.39 18.62
C SER A 2 -13.65 -8.62 18.09
N LYS A 3 -12.65 -8.41 18.95
CA LYS A 3 -11.23 -8.68 18.60
C LYS A 3 -10.99 -10.16 18.32
N PHE A 4 -11.74 -11.06 18.95
CA PHE A 4 -11.66 -12.50 18.69
C PHE A 4 -12.09 -12.86 17.26
N VAL A 5 -13.23 -12.32 16.79
CA VAL A 5 -13.66 -12.54 15.40
C VAL A 5 -12.65 -11.96 14.42
N LYS A 6 -12.10 -10.76 14.67
CA LYS A 6 -11.01 -10.18 13.87
C LYS A 6 -9.78 -11.09 13.84
N PHE A 7 -9.41 -11.68 14.98
CA PHE A 7 -8.30 -12.63 15.05
C PHE A 7 -8.53 -13.86 14.16
N LEU A 8 -9.73 -14.46 14.21
CA LEU A 8 -10.09 -15.59 13.33
C LEU A 8 -10.04 -15.21 11.84
N ILE A 9 -10.52 -14.01 11.49
CA ILE A 9 -10.41 -13.50 10.11
C ILE A 9 -8.94 -13.34 9.72
N GLY A 10 -8.11 -12.79 10.60
CA GLY A 10 -6.66 -12.67 10.38
C GLY A 10 -6.00 -14.04 10.15
N LEU A 11 -6.42 -15.06 10.90
CA LEU A 11 -5.91 -16.43 10.75
C LEU A 11 -6.30 -17.02 9.39
N PHE A 12 -7.55 -16.79 8.97
CA PHE A 12 -8.03 -17.22 7.65
C PHE A 12 -7.32 -16.50 6.49
N LEU A 13 -6.96 -15.22 6.66
CA LEU A 13 -6.22 -14.43 5.66
C LEU A 13 -4.72 -14.72 5.65
N LEU A 14 -4.20 -15.45 6.63
CA LEU A 14 -2.77 -15.69 6.79
C LEU A 14 -2.15 -16.42 5.58
N PRO A 15 -2.75 -17.50 5.02
CA PRO A 15 -2.18 -18.17 3.86
C PRO A 15 -2.05 -17.25 2.65
N LEU A 16 -3.07 -16.42 2.38
CA LEU A 16 -3.06 -15.43 1.31
C LEU A 16 -1.94 -14.40 1.51
N SER A 17 -1.75 -13.97 2.76
CA SER A 17 -0.73 -12.98 3.13
C SER A 17 0.69 -13.55 3.00
N VAL A 18 0.90 -14.80 3.41
CA VAL A 18 2.20 -15.49 3.30
C VAL A 18 2.55 -15.77 1.84
N ALA A 19 1.57 -16.18 1.03
CA ALA A 19 1.77 -16.43 -0.40
C ALA A 19 2.13 -15.16 -1.19
N ALA A 20 1.79 -13.97 -0.70
CA ALA A 20 2.04 -12.73 -1.43
C ALA A 20 3.53 -12.46 -1.70
N LEU A 21 4.42 -12.89 -0.79
CA LEU A 21 5.87 -12.69 -0.92
C LEU A 21 6.51 -13.53 -2.06
N PRO A 22 6.35 -14.87 -2.11
CA PRO A 22 6.83 -15.66 -3.24
C PRO A 22 6.19 -15.23 -4.56
N THR A 23 4.91 -14.82 -4.55
CA THR A 23 4.23 -14.36 -5.77
C THR A 23 4.87 -13.08 -6.27
N LEU A 24 5.13 -12.11 -5.37
CA LEU A 24 5.80 -10.88 -5.72
C LEU A 24 7.20 -11.15 -6.27
N SER A 25 7.95 -12.07 -5.65
CA SER A 25 9.25 -12.50 -6.17
C SER A 25 9.15 -13.07 -7.59
N ARG A 26 8.11 -13.87 -7.86
CA ARG A 26 7.84 -14.42 -9.18
C ARG A 26 7.48 -13.34 -10.20
N VAL A 27 6.63 -12.37 -9.83
CA VAL A 27 6.29 -11.20 -10.66
C VAL A 27 7.55 -10.40 -11.01
N LEU A 28 8.41 -10.11 -10.03
CA LEU A 28 9.67 -9.39 -10.24
C LEU A 28 10.66 -10.14 -11.14
N ARG A 29 10.71 -11.47 -11.07
CA ARG A 29 11.54 -12.28 -11.97
C ARG A 29 10.95 -12.33 -13.38
N ALA A 30 9.64 -12.42 -13.49
CA ALA A 30 8.92 -12.49 -14.75
C ALA A 30 8.88 -11.13 -15.49
N SER A 31 9.06 -10.01 -14.79
CA SER A 31 9.14 -8.68 -15.40
C SER A 31 10.41 -8.44 -16.25
N GLY A 32 11.32 -9.41 -16.32
CA GLY A 32 12.44 -9.40 -17.26
C GLY A 32 13.57 -8.44 -16.90
N GLU A 33 14.22 -7.90 -17.94
CA GLU A 33 15.44 -7.09 -17.84
C GLU A 33 15.20 -5.68 -17.27
N VAL A 34 16.30 -5.01 -16.92
CA VAL A 34 16.31 -3.63 -16.44
C VAL A 34 15.90 -2.68 -17.57
N THR A 35 14.62 -2.32 -17.60
CA THR A 35 14.06 -1.34 -18.53
C THR A 35 14.25 0.10 -17.99
N PRO A 36 14.14 1.14 -18.84
CA PRO A 36 14.11 2.53 -18.38
C PRO A 36 13.04 2.81 -17.32
N VAL A 37 11.92 2.05 -17.36
CA VAL A 37 10.87 2.07 -16.34
C VAL A 37 11.44 1.66 -14.97
N TRP A 38 12.15 0.53 -14.90
CA TRP A 38 12.80 0.06 -13.68
C TRP A 38 13.84 1.05 -13.16
N VAL A 39 14.68 1.59 -14.05
CA VAL A 39 15.72 2.56 -13.69
C VAL A 39 15.09 3.80 -13.06
N ALA A 40 14.07 4.39 -13.70
CA ALA A 40 13.39 5.57 -13.17
C ALA A 40 12.70 5.29 -11.84
N LEU A 41 11.94 4.20 -11.74
CA LEU A 41 11.23 3.80 -10.52
C LEU A 41 12.20 3.59 -9.34
N VAL A 42 13.26 2.82 -9.55
CA VAL A 42 14.27 2.53 -8.53
C VAL A 42 15.07 3.79 -8.17
N ALA A 43 15.39 4.65 -9.14
CA ALA A 43 16.05 5.94 -8.86
C ALA A 43 15.18 6.84 -7.96
N GLY A 44 13.87 6.87 -8.19
CA GLY A 44 12.92 7.58 -7.34
C GLY A 44 12.88 7.02 -5.92
N MET A 45 12.80 5.69 -5.79
CA MET A 45 12.84 5.01 -4.49
C MET A 45 14.15 5.30 -3.75
N ALA A 46 15.29 5.19 -4.43
CA ALA A 46 16.62 5.44 -3.87
C ALA A 46 16.77 6.90 -3.41
N CYS A 47 16.35 7.86 -4.23
CA CYS A 47 16.37 9.28 -3.88
C CYS A 47 15.55 9.55 -2.61
N TRP A 48 14.34 8.99 -2.53
CA TRP A 48 13.52 9.11 -1.32
C TRP A 48 14.21 8.46 -0.10
N VAL A 49 14.78 7.27 -0.24
CA VAL A 49 15.47 6.61 0.87
C VAL A 49 16.64 7.46 1.40
N VAL A 50 17.40 8.10 0.50
CA VAL A 50 18.44 9.07 0.89
C VAL A 50 17.84 10.23 1.69
N VAL A 51 16.74 10.83 1.21
CA VAL A 51 16.02 11.88 1.94
C VAL A 51 15.55 11.39 3.31
N PHE A 52 14.96 10.19 3.39
CA PHE A 52 14.43 9.62 4.63
C PHE A 52 15.51 9.36 5.69
N LEU A 53 16.71 8.94 5.26
CA LEU A 53 17.84 8.63 6.14
C LEU A 53 18.61 9.89 6.56
N LEU A 54 18.82 10.84 5.64
CA LEU A 54 19.72 11.97 5.86
C LEU A 54 19.02 13.28 6.27
N LEU A 55 17.73 13.45 5.96
CA LEU A 55 16.98 14.67 6.24
C LEU A 55 15.89 14.46 7.33
N PRO A 56 15.41 15.55 7.96
CA PRO A 56 14.26 15.48 8.85
C PRO A 56 13.03 14.89 8.14
N LYS A 57 12.38 13.93 8.79
CA LYS A 57 11.21 13.24 8.24
C LYS A 57 10.07 14.26 8.03
N PRO A 58 9.44 14.33 6.85
CA PRO A 58 8.38 15.29 6.57
C PRO A 58 7.06 14.86 7.22
N MET A 59 7.02 14.85 8.55
CA MET A 59 5.92 14.31 9.35
C MET A 59 4.61 15.05 9.09
N TRP A 60 4.64 16.35 8.78
CA TRP A 60 3.42 17.09 8.44
C TRP A 60 2.76 16.56 7.17
N VAL A 61 3.55 16.28 6.11
CA VAL A 61 3.04 15.69 4.87
C VAL A 61 2.46 14.32 5.16
N TYR A 62 3.19 13.49 5.91
CA TYR A 62 2.67 12.19 6.31
C TYR A 62 1.33 12.27 7.06
N VAL A 63 1.25 13.10 8.11
CA VAL A 63 0.04 13.22 8.93
C VAL A 63 -1.13 13.74 8.09
N PHE A 64 -0.87 14.68 7.18
CA PHE A 64 -1.89 15.13 6.24
C PHE A 64 -2.43 13.97 5.39
N GLY A 65 -1.53 13.20 4.76
CA GLY A 65 -1.92 12.05 3.96
C GLY A 65 -2.64 10.97 4.77
N HIS A 66 -2.24 10.78 6.03
CA HIS A 66 -2.85 9.84 6.96
C HIS A 66 -4.32 10.17 7.22
N GLU A 67 -4.59 11.38 7.71
CA GLU A 67 -5.94 11.84 7.99
C GLU A 67 -6.80 11.94 6.71
N LEU A 68 -6.19 12.37 5.60
CA LEU A 68 -6.89 12.45 4.32
C LEU A 68 -7.30 11.06 3.82
N THR A 69 -6.47 10.05 4.05
CA THR A 69 -6.82 8.67 3.70
C THR A 69 -8.02 8.18 4.51
N HIS A 70 -8.07 8.46 5.82
CA HIS A 70 -9.26 8.18 6.64
C HIS A 70 -10.51 8.86 6.10
N ALA A 71 -10.40 10.14 5.70
CA ALA A 71 -11.50 10.91 5.13
C ALA A 71 -12.01 10.31 3.80
N LEU A 72 -11.11 9.99 2.87
CA LEU A 72 -11.43 9.40 1.58
C LEU A 72 -12.12 8.04 1.73
N TRP A 73 -11.57 7.17 2.59
CA TRP A 73 -12.17 5.86 2.86
C TRP A 73 -13.50 5.99 3.60
N THR A 74 -13.67 6.98 4.46
CA THR A 74 -14.97 7.28 5.07
C THR A 74 -16.02 7.59 4.01
N TRP A 75 -15.71 8.47 3.05
CA TRP A 75 -16.61 8.78 1.94
C TRP A 75 -16.91 7.56 1.07
N ALA A 76 -15.89 6.76 0.73
CA ALA A 76 -16.05 5.53 -0.06
C ALA A 76 -17.00 4.52 0.61
N PHE A 77 -17.08 4.51 1.94
CA PHE A 77 -17.98 3.67 2.72
C PHE A 77 -19.31 4.37 3.10
N GLY A 78 -19.63 5.49 2.47
CA GLY A 78 -20.88 6.24 2.67
C GLY A 78 -20.97 7.01 3.99
N GLY A 79 -19.84 7.25 4.65
CA GLY A 79 -19.75 8.10 5.83
C GLY A 79 -19.56 9.58 5.47
N ARG A 80 -19.55 10.44 6.48
CA ARG A 80 -19.29 11.89 6.37
C ARG A 80 -18.11 12.28 7.24
N VAL A 81 -17.34 13.26 6.77
CA VAL A 81 -16.27 13.92 7.52
C VAL A 81 -16.85 15.19 8.14
N LYS A 82 -16.86 15.25 9.47
CA LYS A 82 -17.37 16.40 10.24
C LYS A 82 -16.30 17.45 10.51
N LYS A 83 -15.07 17.01 10.72
CA LYS A 83 -13.93 17.88 11.03
C LYS A 83 -12.66 17.24 10.52
N PHE A 84 -11.79 18.06 9.96
CA PHE A 84 -10.47 17.66 9.50
C PHE A 84 -9.45 18.65 10.06
N LYS A 85 -8.50 18.18 10.87
CA LYS A 85 -7.45 19.03 11.42
C LYS A 85 -6.11 18.32 11.34
N VAL A 86 -5.13 18.97 10.73
CA VAL A 86 -3.77 18.47 10.59
C VAL A 86 -2.81 19.50 11.14
N THR A 87 -1.84 19.06 11.94
CA THR A 87 -0.76 19.88 12.49
C THR A 87 0.56 19.13 12.41
N ALA A 88 1.68 19.83 12.57
CA ALA A 88 3.00 19.19 12.59
C ALA A 88 3.20 18.22 13.77
N LYS A 89 2.37 18.31 14.83
CA LYS A 89 2.42 17.44 16.01
C LYS A 89 1.47 16.23 15.93
N GLY A 90 0.61 16.19 14.91
CA GLY A 90 -0.43 15.18 14.76
C GLY A 90 -1.68 15.71 14.07
N GLY A 91 -2.58 14.81 13.73
CA GLY A 91 -3.83 15.09 13.04
C GLY A 91 -4.98 14.38 13.73
N HIS A 92 -6.20 14.80 13.42
CA HIS A 92 -7.39 14.01 13.66
C HIS A 92 -8.48 14.36 12.66
N VAL A 93 -9.19 13.33 12.22
CA VAL A 93 -10.43 13.45 11.48
C VAL A 93 -11.61 12.95 12.33
N ILE A 94 -12.69 13.74 12.36
CA ILE A 94 -13.94 13.32 13.00
C ILE A 94 -14.87 12.81 11.91
N ILE A 95 -15.20 11.54 11.97
CA ILE A 95 -15.98 10.82 10.95
C ILE A 95 -17.25 10.23 11.54
N THR A 96 -18.30 10.08 10.73
CA THR A 96 -19.60 9.53 11.18
C THR A 96 -19.67 8.01 11.16
N LYS A 97 -18.73 7.36 10.49
CA LYS A 97 -18.69 5.92 10.28
C LYS A 97 -17.23 5.48 10.31
N THR A 98 -16.95 4.40 11.01
CA THR A 98 -15.62 3.78 11.05
C THR A 98 -15.75 2.27 10.95
N ASN A 99 -14.76 1.64 10.32
CA ASN A 99 -14.58 0.20 10.24
C ASN A 99 -13.07 -0.09 10.07
N PHE A 100 -12.67 -1.35 10.03
CA PHE A 100 -11.25 -1.68 9.95
C PHE A 100 -10.59 -1.25 8.64
N PHE A 101 -11.32 -1.20 7.52
CA PHE A 101 -10.78 -0.69 6.27
C PHE A 101 -10.47 0.80 6.41
N ILE A 102 -11.39 1.59 6.94
CA ILE A 102 -11.17 3.03 7.18
C ILE A 102 -9.98 3.20 8.12
N SER A 103 -10.01 2.57 9.30
CA SER A 103 -8.96 2.73 10.32
C SER A 103 -7.58 2.26 9.86
N LEU A 104 -7.49 1.21 9.04
CA LEU A 104 -6.20 0.68 8.58
C LEU A 104 -5.77 1.23 7.22
N ALA A 105 -6.63 1.95 6.50
CA ALA A 105 -6.34 2.47 5.15
C ALA A 105 -5.04 3.26 5.05
N PRO A 106 -4.71 4.20 5.97
CA PRO A 106 -3.46 4.95 5.87
C PRO A 106 -2.19 4.09 5.85
N TYR A 107 -2.26 2.88 6.39
CA TYR A 107 -1.13 1.97 6.53
C TYR A 107 -0.93 1.06 5.32
N PHE A 108 -1.94 0.92 4.45
CA PHE A 108 -1.84 0.06 3.25
C PHE A 108 -2.17 0.75 1.93
N PHE A 109 -2.84 1.91 1.97
CA PHE A 109 -3.21 2.67 0.78
C PHE A 109 -2.17 3.77 0.53
N PRO A 110 -1.34 3.67 -0.53
CA PRO A 110 -0.29 4.65 -0.79
C PRO A 110 -0.86 5.90 -1.47
N LEU A 111 -1.58 6.73 -0.72
CA LEU A 111 -2.31 7.90 -1.22
C LEU A 111 -1.49 8.75 -2.21
N TYR A 112 -0.26 9.11 -1.86
CA TYR A 112 0.58 9.96 -2.72
C TYR A 112 1.00 9.27 -4.02
N ALA A 113 1.24 7.95 -4.00
CA ALA A 113 1.52 7.19 -5.22
C ALA A 113 0.28 7.17 -6.14
N VAL A 114 -0.92 7.02 -5.56
CA VAL A 114 -2.18 7.11 -6.30
C VAL A 114 -2.38 8.52 -6.88
N CYS A 115 -2.10 9.57 -6.12
CA CYS A 115 -2.17 10.95 -6.63
C CYS A 115 -1.21 11.17 -7.80
N VAL A 116 0.03 10.65 -7.73
CA VAL A 116 0.99 10.71 -8.85
C VAL A 116 0.44 9.98 -10.07
N ALA A 117 -0.08 8.77 -9.91
CA ALA A 117 -0.66 7.99 -11.00
C ALA A 117 -1.84 8.70 -11.66
N VAL A 118 -2.79 9.23 -10.88
CA VAL A 118 -3.96 9.96 -11.41
C VAL A 118 -3.53 11.25 -12.10
N PHE A 119 -2.58 12.00 -11.54
CA PHE A 119 -2.07 13.23 -12.14
C PHE A 119 -1.45 12.98 -13.51
N PHE A 120 -0.59 11.97 -13.63
CA PHE A 120 0.03 11.63 -14.91
C PHE A 120 -0.95 11.01 -15.89
N LEU A 121 -1.94 10.22 -15.43
CA LEU A 121 -3.00 9.70 -16.28
C LEU A 121 -3.81 10.84 -16.92
N ILE A 122 -4.28 11.80 -16.13
CA ILE A 122 -5.00 12.99 -16.63
C ILE A 122 -4.10 13.80 -17.57
N GLY A 123 -2.83 13.96 -17.19
CA GLY A 123 -1.81 14.62 -17.99
C GLY A 123 -1.64 14.01 -19.38
N ASP A 124 -1.58 12.69 -19.42
CA ASP A 124 -1.45 11.90 -20.64
C ASP A 124 -2.71 12.00 -21.53
N LEU A 125 -3.89 11.88 -20.93
CA LEU A 125 -5.19 11.99 -21.60
C LEU A 125 -5.41 13.36 -22.27
N ILE A 126 -5.00 14.45 -21.62
CA ILE A 126 -5.30 15.82 -22.09
C ILE A 126 -4.15 16.38 -22.94
N TRP A 127 -2.89 16.12 -22.56
CA TRP A 127 -1.71 16.76 -23.16
C TRP A 127 -0.68 15.80 -23.76
N ASN A 128 -0.97 14.49 -23.83
CA ASN A 128 -0.08 13.49 -24.41
C ASN A 128 1.33 13.50 -23.78
N TRP A 129 1.37 13.32 -22.47
CA TRP A 129 2.58 13.29 -21.64
C TRP A 129 3.44 12.03 -21.79
N HIS A 130 3.29 11.27 -22.88
CA HIS A 130 4.13 10.09 -23.19
C HIS A 130 5.64 10.35 -23.05
N ARG A 131 6.12 11.56 -23.36
CA ARG A 131 7.55 11.92 -23.18
C ARG A 131 8.01 12.01 -21.72
N TYR A 132 7.09 12.19 -20.78
CA TYR A 132 7.35 12.35 -19.34
C TYR A 132 7.16 11.07 -18.55
N GLN A 133 7.05 9.92 -19.23
CA GLN A 133 6.90 8.61 -18.59
C GLN A 133 8.04 8.33 -17.58
N TRP A 134 9.28 8.74 -17.86
CA TRP A 134 10.36 8.58 -16.90
C TRP A 134 10.13 9.39 -15.60
N VAL A 135 9.54 10.60 -15.71
CA VAL A 135 9.19 11.45 -14.55
C VAL A 135 8.10 10.78 -13.73
N PHE A 136 7.08 10.24 -14.41
CA PHE A 136 6.01 9.48 -13.78
C PHE A 136 6.57 8.33 -12.94
N HIS A 137 7.39 7.45 -13.53
CA HIS A 137 7.95 6.30 -12.82
C HIS A 137 8.86 6.72 -11.67
N PHE A 138 9.68 7.76 -11.86
CA PHE A 138 10.51 8.32 -10.80
C PHE A 138 9.68 8.82 -9.61
N LEU A 139 8.67 9.66 -9.86
CA LEU A 139 7.82 10.20 -8.80
C LEU A 139 6.97 9.11 -8.14
N LEU A 140 6.53 8.11 -8.91
CA LEU A 140 5.79 6.97 -8.39
C LEU A 140 6.66 6.13 -7.45
N GLY A 141 7.90 5.85 -7.85
CA GLY A 141 8.88 5.16 -7.01
C GLY A 141 9.17 5.93 -5.71
N ALA A 142 9.40 7.24 -5.80
CA ALA A 142 9.62 8.10 -4.64
C ALA A 142 8.38 8.13 -3.70
N ALA A 143 7.18 8.30 -4.24
CA ALA A 143 5.94 8.35 -3.47
C ALA A 143 5.57 7.00 -2.82
N TYR A 144 5.86 5.89 -3.50
CA TYR A 144 5.66 4.56 -2.92
C TYR A 144 6.68 4.26 -1.81
N ALA A 145 7.96 4.60 -2.01
CA ALA A 145 8.97 4.49 -0.96
C ALA A 145 8.67 5.40 0.23
N PHE A 146 8.14 6.60 -0.01
CA PHE A 146 7.58 7.48 1.03
C PHE A 146 6.55 6.75 1.88
N HIS A 147 5.55 6.14 1.25
CA HIS A 147 4.51 5.39 1.95
C HIS A 147 5.12 4.28 2.80
N VAL A 148 5.93 3.40 2.21
CA VAL A 148 6.49 2.23 2.91
C VAL A 148 7.37 2.64 4.08
N THR A 149 8.34 3.54 3.87
CA THR A 149 9.30 3.93 4.92
C THR A 149 8.63 4.63 6.11
N LEU A 150 7.65 5.51 5.88
CA LEU A 150 6.97 6.21 6.97
C LEU A 150 5.91 5.35 7.66
N THR A 151 5.24 4.45 6.94
CA THR A 151 4.43 3.40 7.55
C THR A 151 5.29 2.55 8.47
N LEU A 152 6.44 2.04 8.01
CA LEU A 152 7.37 1.27 8.85
C LEU A 152 7.89 2.06 10.05
N PHE A 153 8.16 3.35 9.88
CA PHE A 153 8.59 4.22 10.98
C PHE A 153 7.51 4.34 12.06
N ILE A 154 6.26 4.51 11.66
CA ILE A 154 5.14 4.80 12.57
C ILE A 154 4.58 3.54 13.22
N LEU A 155 4.69 2.39 12.54
CA LEU A 155 4.39 1.08 13.12
C LEU A 155 5.28 0.73 14.33
N ARG A 156 6.43 1.41 14.52
CA ARG A 156 7.26 1.28 15.73
C ARG A 156 6.66 1.97 16.95
N THR A 157 5.63 2.78 16.75
CA THR A 157 4.89 3.47 17.81
C THR A 157 3.52 2.85 17.98
N ARG A 158 2.92 3.00 19.16
CA ARG A 158 1.59 2.46 19.44
C ARG A 158 0.52 3.33 18.77
N GLN A 159 -0.18 2.77 17.78
CA GLN A 159 -1.26 3.43 17.06
C GLN A 159 -2.63 2.88 17.50
N SER A 160 -3.55 3.76 17.89
CA SER A 160 -4.93 3.37 18.26
C SER A 160 -5.65 2.65 17.12
N ASP A 161 -5.48 3.17 15.90
CA ASP A 161 -5.99 2.60 14.65
C ASP A 161 -5.67 1.10 14.51
N ILE A 162 -4.53 0.65 15.03
CA ILE A 162 -4.07 -0.74 14.98
C ILE A 162 -4.57 -1.50 16.21
N THR A 163 -4.38 -0.95 17.41
CA THR A 163 -4.67 -1.66 18.67
C THR A 163 -6.15 -1.90 18.91
N ASP A 164 -7.01 -1.04 18.36
CA ASP A 164 -8.47 -1.14 18.47
C ASP A 164 -9.01 -2.32 17.65
N HIS A 165 -8.26 -2.74 16.63
CA HIS A 165 -8.58 -3.88 15.78
C HIS A 165 -7.86 -5.17 16.21
N GLY A 166 -6.84 -5.06 17.06
CA GLY A 166 -6.00 -6.18 17.50
C GLY A 166 -4.78 -6.32 16.59
N TRP A 167 -3.59 -6.37 17.20
CA TRP A 167 -2.31 -6.31 16.49
C TRP A 167 -2.17 -7.34 15.37
N PHE A 168 -2.47 -8.61 15.66
CA PHE A 168 -2.34 -9.69 14.67
C PHE A 168 -3.17 -9.44 13.41
N PHE A 169 -4.48 -9.19 13.58
CA PHE A 169 -5.38 -8.91 12.46
C PHE A 169 -4.92 -7.68 11.66
N SER A 170 -4.58 -6.59 12.35
CA SER A 170 -4.15 -5.36 11.70
C SER A 170 -2.88 -5.54 10.88
N ILE A 171 -1.87 -6.24 11.42
CA ILE A 171 -0.62 -6.52 10.68
C ILE A 171 -0.90 -7.37 9.43
N VAL A 172 -1.74 -8.40 9.53
CA VAL A 172 -2.13 -9.24 8.39
C VAL A 172 -2.79 -8.39 7.29
N VAL A 173 -3.73 -7.52 7.65
CA VAL A 173 -4.41 -6.64 6.69
C VAL A 173 -3.45 -5.61 6.07
N ILE A 174 -2.59 -5.00 6.88
CA ILE A 174 -1.61 -4.01 6.41
C ILE A 174 -0.62 -4.65 5.44
N TRP A 175 -0.10 -5.83 5.77
CA TRP A 175 0.76 -6.62 4.91
C TRP A 175 0.06 -6.95 3.60
N LEU A 176 -1.14 -7.52 3.70
CA LEU A 176 -1.92 -7.93 2.53
C LEU A 176 -2.23 -6.76 1.61
N GLY A 177 -2.59 -5.60 2.15
CA GLY A 177 -2.87 -4.41 1.36
C GLY A 177 -1.63 -3.84 0.67
N ASN A 178 -0.46 -3.82 1.33
CA ASN A 178 0.79 -3.34 0.72
C ASN A 178 1.28 -4.28 -0.39
N PHE A 179 1.35 -5.59 -0.11
CA PHE A 179 1.76 -6.58 -1.11
C PHE A 179 0.73 -6.71 -2.23
N GLY A 180 -0.56 -6.68 -1.90
CA GLY A 180 -1.64 -6.64 -2.88
C GLY A 180 -1.50 -5.43 -3.80
N THR A 181 -1.19 -4.24 -3.26
CA THR A 181 -0.94 -3.05 -4.09
C THR A 181 0.21 -3.28 -5.07
N LEU A 182 1.30 -3.92 -4.66
CA LEU A 182 2.42 -4.24 -5.55
C LEU A 182 2.04 -5.29 -6.61
N LEU A 183 1.35 -6.35 -6.19
CA LEU A 183 0.90 -7.43 -7.08
C LEU A 183 -0.11 -6.94 -8.13
N LEU A 184 -0.84 -5.87 -7.84
CA LEU A 184 -1.71 -5.21 -8.81
C LEU A 184 -0.95 -4.19 -9.66
N ALA A 185 -0.16 -3.31 -9.03
CA ALA A 185 0.45 -2.18 -9.71
C ALA A 185 1.59 -2.59 -10.65
N LEU A 186 2.48 -3.51 -10.26
CA LEU A 186 3.63 -3.87 -11.09
C LEU A 186 3.24 -4.50 -12.44
N PRO A 187 2.32 -5.49 -12.50
CA PRO A 187 1.84 -6.01 -13.79
C PRO A 187 1.20 -4.94 -14.69
N ILE A 188 0.47 -3.98 -14.10
CA ILE A 188 -0.18 -2.90 -14.85
C ILE A 188 0.86 -1.93 -15.43
N LEU A 189 1.89 -1.58 -14.65
CA LEU A 189 2.91 -0.62 -15.04
C LEU A 189 3.92 -1.18 -16.04
N ILE A 190 4.30 -2.46 -15.87
CA ILE A 190 5.36 -3.09 -16.66
C ILE A 190 4.78 -3.81 -17.88
N GLY A 191 3.55 -4.32 -17.76
CA GLY A 191 2.88 -5.10 -18.79
C GLY A 191 3.32 -6.57 -18.87
N GLN A 192 4.33 -6.99 -18.09
CA GLN A 192 4.81 -8.37 -18.00
C GLN A 192 5.21 -8.71 -16.56
N PRO A 193 4.70 -9.80 -15.96
CA PRO A 193 3.61 -10.66 -16.45
C PRO A 193 2.28 -9.89 -16.49
N SER A 194 1.22 -10.48 -17.07
CA SER A 194 -0.09 -9.81 -17.06
C SER A 194 -0.68 -9.78 -15.63
N LEU A 195 -1.63 -8.88 -15.39
CA LEU A 195 -2.35 -8.83 -14.11
C LEU A 195 -3.06 -10.17 -13.81
N GLY A 196 -3.63 -10.81 -14.83
CA GLY A 196 -4.28 -12.11 -14.68
C GLY A 196 -3.30 -13.20 -14.24
N ASP A 197 -2.08 -13.21 -14.79
CA ASP A 197 -1.03 -14.15 -14.40
C ASP A 197 -0.61 -13.93 -12.94
N ALA A 198 -0.38 -12.68 -12.53
CA ALA A 198 0.00 -12.36 -11.16
C ALA A 198 -1.07 -12.81 -10.14
N LEU A 199 -2.35 -12.55 -10.44
CA LEU A 199 -3.47 -13.00 -9.59
C LEU A 199 -3.60 -14.53 -9.56
N SER A 200 -3.44 -15.19 -10.72
CA SER A 200 -3.45 -16.64 -10.82
C SER A 200 -2.34 -17.27 -9.99
N TRP A 201 -1.11 -16.77 -10.10
CA TRP A 201 0.02 -17.24 -9.30
C TRP A 201 -0.23 -17.04 -7.80
N TRP A 202 -0.82 -15.91 -7.41
CA TRP A 202 -1.13 -15.64 -6.01
C TRP A 202 -2.10 -16.67 -5.43
N LEU A 203 -3.16 -17.00 -6.18
CA LEU A 203 -4.14 -18.01 -5.78
C LEU A 203 -3.53 -19.41 -5.74
N ILE A 204 -2.71 -19.78 -6.73
CA ILE A 204 -2.03 -21.07 -6.79
C ILE A 204 -1.09 -21.23 -5.59
N GLU A 205 -0.26 -20.23 -5.30
CA GLU A 205 0.69 -20.28 -4.18
C GLU A 205 -0.04 -20.32 -2.83
N THR A 206 -1.17 -19.61 -2.70
CA THR A 206 -2.05 -19.70 -1.54
C THR A 206 -2.60 -21.12 -1.37
N GLY A 207 -3.10 -21.74 -2.44
CA GLY A 207 -3.62 -23.11 -2.41
C GLY A 207 -2.53 -24.14 -2.07
N GLN A 208 -1.34 -24.00 -2.63
CA GLN A 208 -0.19 -24.86 -2.32
C GLN A 208 0.21 -24.75 -0.84
N LEU A 209 0.19 -23.54 -0.27
CA LEU A 209 0.49 -23.33 1.14
C LEU A 209 -0.54 -24.01 2.04
N VAL A 210 -1.84 -23.84 1.75
CA VAL A 210 -2.92 -24.51 2.50
C VAL A 210 -2.78 -26.03 2.43
N GLN A 211 -2.49 -26.59 1.25
CA GLN A 211 -2.26 -28.03 1.10
C GLN A 211 -1.04 -28.51 1.88
N ARG A 212 0.06 -27.75 1.92
CA ARG A 212 1.26 -28.12 2.70
C ARG A 212 0.95 -28.15 4.18
N VAL A 213 0.25 -27.14 4.70
CA VAL A 213 -0.16 -27.10 6.11
C VAL A 213 -1.08 -28.27 6.44
N GLY A 214 -2.06 -28.56 5.58
CA GLY A 214 -2.98 -29.68 5.76
C GLY A 214 -2.37 -31.09 5.63
N ARG A 215 -1.10 -31.21 5.19
CA ARG A 215 -0.36 -32.49 5.19
C ARG A 215 0.48 -32.69 6.45
N VAL A 216 0.70 -31.63 7.23
CA VAL A 216 1.52 -31.65 8.47
C VAL A 216 0.67 -32.01 9.70
N PHE A 217 -0.65 -31.89 9.60
CA PHE A 217 -1.64 -32.23 10.62
C PHE A 217 -2.54 -33.36 10.11
#